data_AF-A0A8H4AVJ0-F1
#
_entry.id   AF-A0A8H4AVJ0-F1
#
_cell.length_a   1.000
_cell.length_b   1.000
_cell.length_c   1.000
_cell.angle_alpha   90.00
_cell.angle_beta   90.00
_cell.angle_gamma   90.00
#
_symmetry.space_group_name_H-M   'P 1'
#
loop_
_entity.id
_entity.type
_entity.pdbx_description
1 polymer ?
#
loop_
_entity_poly.entity_id
_entity_poly.type
_entity_poly.pdbx_seq_one_letter_code
_entity_poly.pdbx_strand_id
1 'polypeptide(L)'
;MKQTTQQHKKKNKKNEDDDSEDTVTSTSSTSKQSVTKKSRKEQRQERITKTFVINQIDNFINDISNQKCKASKENNHIYDHEIQLFEDLKKIFEFTNVDNTSVFAFYRNFQGKRKEIVKEIKRLCEENCRLRKEIDELNEEIATLNDQYLNEVDENEKMSLRIEELAVEVTKMDLDKRDLQNKFDRSNTKIF
;
A
#
# COMPACT_ATOMS: atom_id res chain seq x y z
N MET A 1 22.30 -9.33 -34.75
CA MET A 1 23.49 -9.90 -34.10
C MET A 1 23.50 -9.46 -32.63
N LYS A 2 23.67 -10.43 -31.74
CA LYS A 2 23.80 -10.28 -30.28
C LYS A 2 25.13 -9.59 -29.94
N GLN A 3 25.20 -8.81 -28.86
CA GLN A 3 25.95 -9.19 -27.66
C GLN A 3 25.91 -8.11 -26.56
N THR A 4 25.58 -8.62 -25.38
CA THR A 4 25.65 -8.09 -24.01
C THR A 4 27.10 -8.05 -23.51
N THR A 5 27.44 -7.12 -22.60
CA THR A 5 28.39 -7.41 -21.50
C THR A 5 28.05 -6.63 -20.24
N GLN A 6 27.89 -7.36 -19.14
CA GLN A 6 27.67 -6.93 -17.75
C GLN A 6 28.99 -6.54 -17.06
N GLN A 7 28.91 -5.68 -16.04
CA GLN A 7 29.99 -5.49 -15.06
C GLN A 7 29.51 -5.64 -13.61
N HIS A 8 30.35 -6.35 -12.85
CA HIS A 8 30.76 -6.12 -11.45
C HIS A 8 30.14 -6.89 -10.27
N LYS A 9 30.99 -7.83 -9.78
CA LYS A 9 31.60 -7.97 -8.43
C LYS A 9 30.68 -8.27 -7.23
N LYS A 10 30.70 -9.55 -6.81
CA LYS A 10 30.49 -9.98 -5.41
C LYS A 10 31.83 -10.37 -4.76
N LYS A 11 32.03 -9.93 -3.51
CA LYS A 11 33.17 -10.20 -2.62
C LYS A 11 32.82 -11.27 -1.57
N ASN A 12 33.84 -12.08 -1.22
CA ASN A 12 34.25 -12.69 0.07
C ASN A 12 33.19 -13.49 0.88
N LYS A 13 33.32 -14.79 1.22
CA LYS A 13 34.40 -15.68 1.77
C LYS A 13 34.77 -15.44 3.25
N LYS A 14 34.36 -16.39 4.11
CA LYS A 14 35.03 -16.98 5.31
C LYS A 14 33.94 -17.46 6.31
N ASN A 15 34.03 -18.56 7.05
CA ASN A 15 34.83 -19.78 7.10
C ASN A 15 34.07 -20.64 8.14
N GLU A 16 33.77 -21.88 7.82
CA GLU A 16 33.34 -22.93 8.76
C GLU A 16 34.58 -23.74 9.15
N ASP A 17 34.57 -24.27 10.38
CA ASP A 17 35.14 -25.55 10.84
C ASP A 17 35.64 -25.40 12.29
N ASP A 18 35.11 -26.23 13.19
CA ASP A 18 35.81 -27.38 13.79
C ASP A 18 35.43 -27.68 15.26
N ASP A 19 35.26 -28.97 15.52
CA ASP A 19 34.72 -29.64 16.70
C ASP A 19 35.70 -29.72 17.90
N SER A 20 35.16 -29.84 19.12
CA SER A 20 35.71 -30.79 20.11
C SER A 20 34.74 -31.04 21.27
N GLU A 21 34.49 -32.33 21.54
CA GLU A 21 33.70 -32.89 22.63
C GLU A 21 34.44 -32.94 23.99
N ASP A 22 33.61 -33.15 25.03
CA ASP A 22 33.77 -34.09 26.15
C ASP A 22 34.35 -33.72 27.55
N THR A 23 33.41 -33.86 28.50
CA THR A 23 33.41 -34.53 29.83
C THR A 23 34.26 -34.11 31.07
N VAL A 24 33.50 -33.67 32.10
CA VAL A 24 33.48 -34.06 33.54
C VAL A 24 34.75 -34.00 34.41
N THR A 25 34.75 -33.14 35.45
CA THR A 25 34.75 -33.55 36.90
C THR A 25 34.60 -32.36 37.86
N SER A 26 33.84 -32.60 38.93
CA SER A 26 33.60 -31.72 40.09
C SER A 26 34.86 -31.42 40.91
N THR A 27 34.94 -30.26 41.56
CA THR A 27 35.13 -30.13 43.03
C THR A 27 35.04 -28.67 43.50
N SER A 28 34.54 -28.56 44.72
CA SER A 28 34.34 -27.41 45.59
C SER A 28 35.53 -26.46 45.77
N SER A 29 35.28 -25.15 45.92
CA SER A 29 35.55 -24.39 47.16
C SER A 29 35.39 -22.85 46.99
N THR A 30 34.56 -22.30 47.89
CA THR A 30 34.72 -21.04 48.64
C THR A 30 35.00 -19.71 47.90
N SER A 31 33.95 -18.88 47.93
CA SER A 31 33.94 -17.43 48.20
C SER A 31 34.98 -16.55 47.50
N LYS A 32 34.53 -15.89 46.42
CA LYS A 32 34.79 -14.46 46.23
C LYS A 32 33.49 -13.81 45.77
N GLN A 33 33.05 -12.82 46.54
CA GLN A 33 32.02 -11.85 46.17
C GLN A 33 32.33 -11.29 44.78
N SER A 34 31.71 -11.85 43.74
CA SER A 34 31.59 -11.17 42.47
C SER A 34 30.42 -10.20 42.63
N VAL A 35 30.76 -8.97 43.01
CA VAL A 35 29.96 -7.80 42.66
C VAL A 35 29.90 -7.79 41.14
N THR A 36 28.92 -8.52 40.57
CA THR A 36 28.53 -8.38 39.19
C THR A 36 27.97 -6.97 39.09
N LYS A 37 28.86 -6.07 38.68
CA LYS A 37 28.56 -4.73 38.22
C LYS A 37 27.47 -4.86 37.17
N LYS A 38 26.21 -4.78 37.61
CA LYS A 38 25.08 -4.54 36.74
C LYS A 38 25.49 -3.37 35.86
N SER A 39 25.59 -3.66 34.57
CA SER A 39 25.95 -2.74 33.52
C SER A 39 25.30 -1.39 33.79
N ARG A 40 26.11 -0.35 34.02
CA ARG A 40 25.65 1.05 34.13
C ARG A 40 24.88 1.52 32.89
N LYS A 41 24.80 0.72 31.81
CA LYS A 41 23.98 0.98 30.62
C LYS A 41 22.54 0.44 30.71
N GLU A 42 22.22 -0.45 31.65
CA GLU A 42 20.88 -1.04 31.79
C GLU A 42 20.01 -0.34 32.85
N GLN A 43 20.59 0.63 33.57
CA GLN A 43 19.94 1.35 34.67
C GLN A 43 19.56 2.80 34.31
N ARG A 44 19.43 3.09 33.01
CA ARG A 44 18.70 4.27 32.53
C ARG A 44 17.26 3.87 32.21
N GLN A 45 16.55 3.35 33.21
CA GLN A 45 15.13 3.68 33.26
C GLN A 45 15.10 5.19 33.47
N GLU A 46 14.81 5.95 32.40
CA GLU A 46 14.43 7.36 32.54
C GLU A 46 13.38 7.38 33.65
N ARG A 47 13.77 7.88 34.83
CA ARG A 47 12.82 8.14 35.90
C ARG A 47 11.89 9.18 35.31
N ILE A 48 10.70 8.74 34.92
CA ILE A 48 9.68 9.63 34.40
C ILE A 48 9.36 10.57 35.55
N THR A 49 9.86 11.80 35.45
CA THR A 49 9.60 12.84 36.45
C THR A 49 8.29 13.52 36.14
N LYS A 50 7.67 14.12 37.15
CA LYS A 50 6.48 14.96 36.99
C LYS A 50 6.72 16.05 35.94
N THR A 51 7.87 16.71 35.97
CA THR A 51 8.27 17.72 34.97
C THR A 51 8.35 17.15 33.55
N PHE A 52 8.88 15.94 33.38
CA PHE A 52 8.95 15.31 32.06
C PHE A 52 7.54 15.05 31.49
N VAL A 53 6.60 14.59 32.30
CA VAL A 53 5.22 14.36 31.83
C VAL A 53 4.50 15.66 31.52
N ILE A 54 4.65 16.69 32.36
CA ILE A 54 4.07 18.02 32.09
C ILE A 54 4.58 18.57 30.75
N ASN A 55 5.89 18.54 30.51
CA ASN A 55 6.47 18.98 29.23
C ASN A 55 5.94 18.18 28.04
N GLN A 56 5.68 16.87 28.22
CA GLN A 56 5.10 16.07 27.15
C GLN A 56 3.65 16.48 26.88
N ILE A 57 2.85 16.72 27.93
CA ILE A 57 1.47 17.20 27.79
C ILE A 57 1.46 18.55 27.06
N ASP A 58 2.36 19.47 27.38
CA ASP A 58 2.50 20.76 26.68
C ASP A 58 2.80 20.57 25.18
N ASN A 59 3.70 19.66 24.84
CA ASN A 59 4.00 19.35 23.44
C ASN A 59 2.77 18.78 22.72
N PHE A 60 1.98 17.93 23.38
CA PHE A 60 0.73 17.41 22.82
C PHE A 60 -0.31 18.50 22.59
N ILE A 61 -0.51 19.38 23.56
CA ILE A 61 -1.44 20.50 23.43
C ILE A 61 -1.05 21.38 22.23
N ASN A 62 0.25 21.64 22.05
CA ASN A 62 0.76 22.37 20.89
C ASN A 62 0.52 21.63 19.58
N ASP A 63 0.74 20.31 19.52
CA ASP A 63 0.49 19.51 18.33
C ASP A 63 -1.00 19.50 17.95
N ILE A 64 -1.90 19.33 18.92
CA ILE A 64 -3.36 19.36 18.73
C ILE A 64 -3.80 20.76 18.29
N SER A 65 -3.25 21.81 18.89
CA SER A 65 -3.51 23.21 18.48
C SER A 65 -3.07 23.48 17.04
N ASN A 66 -1.91 22.96 16.65
CA ASN A 66 -1.41 23.07 15.28
C ASN A 66 -2.28 22.29 14.27
N GLN A 67 -2.83 21.14 14.67
CA GLN A 67 -3.79 20.38 13.85
C GLN A 67 -5.11 21.14 13.72
N LYS A 68 -5.63 21.72 14.81
CA LYS A 68 -6.83 22.55 14.80
C LYS A 68 -6.72 23.70 13.79
N CYS A 69 -5.58 24.41 13.78
CA CYS A 69 -5.33 25.50 12.83
C CYS A 69 -5.38 25.08 11.36
N LYS A 70 -5.19 23.80 11.05
CA LYS A 70 -5.19 23.23 9.70
C LYS A 70 -6.50 22.51 9.35
N ALA A 71 -7.40 22.33 10.31
CA ALA A 71 -8.63 21.56 10.14
C ALA A 71 -9.80 22.45 9.67
N SER A 72 -10.86 21.80 9.17
CA SER A 72 -12.14 22.46 8.88
C SER A 72 -12.77 22.99 10.18
N LYS A 73 -13.48 24.13 10.08
CA LYS A 73 -14.17 24.76 11.22
C LYS A 73 -15.18 23.85 11.92
N GLU A 74 -15.78 22.90 11.19
CA GLU A 74 -16.74 21.93 11.74
C GLU A 74 -16.11 21.04 12.82
N ASN A 75 -14.81 20.77 12.74
CA ASN A 75 -14.10 19.90 13.68
C ASN A 75 -13.50 20.66 14.88
N ASN A 76 -13.63 21.99 14.94
CA ASN A 76 -12.98 22.81 15.98
C ASN A 76 -13.36 22.39 17.39
N HIS A 77 -14.63 22.03 17.61
CA HIS A 77 -15.14 21.62 18.92
C HIS A 77 -14.48 20.33 19.44
N ILE A 78 -14.07 19.43 18.54
CA ILE A 78 -13.36 18.19 18.89
C ILE A 78 -11.97 18.54 19.44
N TYR A 79 -11.23 19.39 18.72
CA TYR A 79 -9.90 19.81 19.16
C TYR A 79 -9.94 20.65 20.44
N ASP A 80 -10.95 21.50 20.62
CA ASP A 80 -11.13 22.27 21.86
C ASP A 80 -11.37 21.37 23.07
N HIS A 81 -12.20 20.34 22.90
CA HIS A 81 -12.42 19.34 23.95
C HIS A 81 -11.14 18.55 24.26
N GLU A 82 -10.37 18.14 23.25
CA GLU A 82 -9.10 17.44 23.45
C GLU A 82 -8.06 18.30 24.17
N ILE A 83 -7.88 19.55 23.75
CA ILE A 83 -6.98 20.50 24.42
C ILE A 83 -7.37 20.66 25.89
N GLN A 84 -8.66 20.87 26.17
CA GLN A 84 -9.15 21.02 27.54
C GLN A 84 -8.90 19.78 28.40
N LEU A 85 -9.08 18.58 27.85
CA LEU A 85 -8.80 17.32 28.53
C LEU A 85 -7.31 17.23 28.94
N PHE A 86 -6.40 17.62 28.06
CA PHE A 86 -4.96 17.60 28.35
C PHE A 86 -4.54 18.69 29.33
N GLU A 87 -5.16 19.87 29.29
CA GLU A 87 -4.97 20.92 30.31
C GLU A 87 -5.44 20.47 31.69
N ASP A 88 -6.58 19.80 31.78
CA ASP A 88 -7.07 19.26 33.05
C ASP A 88 -6.19 18.12 33.57
N LEU A 89 -5.68 17.28 32.66
CA LEU A 89 -4.69 16.27 32.99
C LEU A 89 -3.40 16.90 33.53
N LYS A 90 -2.89 17.95 32.89
CA LYS A 90 -1.70 18.70 33.34
C LYS A 90 -1.89 19.22 34.76
N LYS A 91 -3.03 19.85 35.06
CA LYS A 91 -3.36 20.32 36.42
C LYS A 91 -3.32 19.19 37.44
N ILE A 92 -3.92 18.03 37.14
CA ILE A 92 -3.89 16.87 38.05
C ILE A 92 -2.44 16.48 38.38
N PHE A 93 -1.55 16.47 37.39
CA PHE A 93 -0.13 16.20 37.63
C PHE A 93 0.53 17.29 38.46
N GLU A 94 0.25 18.57 38.22
CA GLU A 94 0.78 19.71 38.99
C GLU A 94 0.37 19.69 40.46
N PHE A 95 -0.87 19.29 40.78
CA PHE A 95 -1.41 19.32 42.14
C PHE A 95 -1.19 18.03 42.95
N THR A 96 -0.89 16.89 42.31
CA THR A 96 -0.65 15.63 43.04
C THR A 96 0.80 15.53 43.55
N ASN A 97 0.95 15.28 44.85
CA ASN A 97 2.20 14.98 45.56
C ASN A 97 2.34 13.48 45.91
N VAL A 98 1.38 12.66 45.47
CA VAL A 98 1.27 11.22 45.76
C VAL A 98 2.13 10.43 44.77
N ASP A 99 2.57 9.24 45.19
CA ASP A 99 3.34 8.29 44.39
C ASP A 99 2.58 7.92 43.11
N ASN A 100 2.83 8.67 42.04
CA ASN A 100 2.09 8.64 40.77
C ASN A 100 2.43 7.43 39.89
N THR A 101 2.85 6.31 40.50
CA THR A 101 3.29 5.09 39.81
C THR A 101 2.21 4.55 38.86
N SER A 102 0.93 4.56 39.27
CA SER A 102 -0.20 4.16 38.42
C SER A 102 -0.39 5.10 37.22
N VAL A 103 -0.23 6.40 37.44
CA VAL A 103 -0.35 7.44 36.42
C VAL A 103 0.80 7.36 35.40
N PHE A 104 2.03 7.09 35.84
CA PHE A 104 3.17 6.83 34.95
C PHE A 104 3.03 5.51 34.18
N ALA A 105 2.42 4.48 34.78
CA ALA A 105 2.10 3.24 34.08
C ALA A 105 1.04 3.46 33.00
N PHE A 106 -0.01 4.24 33.30
CA PHE A 106 -1.00 4.68 32.32
C PHE A 106 -0.34 5.45 31.17
N TYR A 107 0.52 6.42 31.48
CA TYR A 107 1.22 7.22 30.47
C TYR A 107 2.12 6.37 29.56
N ARG A 108 2.83 5.38 30.11
CA ARG A 108 3.63 4.43 29.30
C ARG A 108 2.75 3.57 28.39
N ASN A 109 1.62 3.08 28.87
CA ASN A 109 0.67 2.32 28.07
C ASN A 109 0.11 3.18 26.93
N PHE A 110 -0.31 4.42 27.25
CA PHE A 110 -0.79 5.40 26.27
C PHE A 110 0.25 5.69 25.18
N GLN A 111 1.52 5.91 25.56
CA GLN A 111 2.62 6.11 24.62
C GLN A 111 2.86 4.88 23.71
N GLY A 112 2.69 3.66 24.25
CA GLY A 112 2.75 2.43 23.46
C GLY A 112 1.66 2.38 22.39
N LYS A 113 0.40 2.55 22.81
CA LYS A 113 -0.76 2.58 21.90
C LYS A 113 -0.64 3.69 20.86
N ARG A 114 -0.18 4.88 21.24
CA ARG A 114 0.04 5.98 20.30
C ARG A 114 1.04 5.59 19.20
N LYS A 115 2.15 4.95 19.56
CA LYS A 115 3.15 4.51 18.58
C LYS A 115 2.58 3.46 17.62
N GLU A 116 1.75 2.54 18.12
CA GLU A 116 1.06 1.55 17.28
C GLU A 116 0.09 2.22 16.31
N ILE A 117 -0.74 3.14 16.79
CA ILE A 117 -1.67 3.91 15.95
C ILE A 117 -0.92 4.72 14.89
N VAL A 118 0.17 5.39 15.24
CA VAL A 118 0.98 6.15 14.26
C VAL A 118 1.56 5.25 13.17
N LYS A 119 2.02 4.05 13.53
CA LYS A 119 2.49 3.06 12.54
C LYS A 119 1.35 2.61 11.63
N GLU A 120 0.18 2.35 12.19
CA GLU A 120 -0.97 1.90 11.42
C GLU A 120 -1.50 3.00 10.48
N ILE A 121 -1.57 4.25 10.94
CA ILE A 121 -1.88 5.41 10.08
C ILE A 121 -0.91 5.49 8.92
N LYS A 122 0.40 5.33 9.17
CA LYS A 122 1.41 5.37 8.11
C LYS A 122 1.22 4.24 7.10
N ARG A 123 0.97 3.02 7.57
CA ARG A 123 0.66 1.85 6.72
C ARG A 123 -0.57 2.09 5.87
N LEU A 124 -1.64 2.64 6.45
CA LEU A 124 -2.88 2.96 5.74
C LEU A 124 -2.68 4.07 4.70
N CYS A 125 -1.86 5.09 4.98
CA CYS A 125 -1.51 6.11 4.00
C CYS A 125 -0.74 5.52 2.80
N GLU A 126 0.23 4.64 3.06
CA GLU A 126 0.98 3.94 2.00
C GLU A 126 0.04 3.07 1.14
N GLU A 127 -0.88 2.35 1.78
CA GLU A 127 -1.89 1.55 1.09
C GLU A 127 -2.87 2.41 0.27
N ASN A 128 -3.31 3.55 0.80
CA ASN A 128 -4.16 4.49 0.05
C ASN A 128 -3.45 5.01 -1.20
N CYS A 129 -2.16 5.34 -1.09
CA CYS A 129 -1.34 5.74 -2.23
C CYS A 129 -1.19 4.63 -3.27
N ARG A 130 -1.05 3.37 -2.83
CA ARG A 130 -0.98 2.20 -3.73
C ARG A 130 -2.27 2.02 -4.51
N LEU A 131 -3.41 2.02 -3.81
CA LEU A 131 -4.73 1.84 -4.43
C LEU A 131 -5.07 2.96 -5.40
N ARG A 132 -4.64 4.20 -5.15
CA ARG A 132 -4.84 5.31 -6.10
C ARG A 132 -4.13 5.05 -7.43
N LYS A 133 -2.90 4.55 -7.40
CA LYS A 133 -2.18 4.19 -8.63
C LYS A 133 -2.86 3.05 -9.39
N GLU A 134 -3.34 2.04 -8.67
CA GLU A 134 -4.07 0.92 -9.27
C GLU A 134 -5.36 1.40 -9.95
N ILE A 135 -6.08 2.35 -9.34
CA ILE A 135 -7.25 3.00 -9.97
C ILE A 135 -6.86 3.74 -11.25
N ASP A 136 -5.76 4.50 -11.23
CA ASP A 136 -5.31 5.24 -12.40
C ASP A 136 -4.92 4.28 -13.54
N GLU A 137 -4.21 3.19 -13.24
CA GLU A 137 -3.83 2.16 -14.20
C GLU A 137 -5.05 1.46 -14.82
N LEU A 138 -6.05 1.11 -14.01
CA LEU A 138 -7.30 0.50 -14.50
C LEU A 138 -8.11 1.45 -15.39
N ASN A 139 -8.11 2.75 -15.09
CA ASN A 139 -8.80 3.74 -15.91
C ASN A 139 -8.16 3.85 -17.31
N GLU A 140 -6.84 3.79 -17.40
CA GLU A 140 -6.12 3.77 -18.70
C GLU A 140 -6.40 2.48 -19.49
N GLU A 141 -6.49 1.33 -18.81
CA GLU A 141 -6.88 0.07 -19.44
C GLU A 141 -8.32 0.13 -19.98
N ILE A 142 -9.26 0.67 -19.21
CA ILE A 142 -10.65 0.88 -19.64
C ILE A 142 -10.70 1.80 -20.87
N ALA A 143 -9.96 2.91 -20.88
CA ALA A 143 -9.91 3.80 -22.03
C ALA A 143 -9.41 3.10 -23.29
N THR A 144 -8.31 2.34 -23.16
CA THR A 144 -7.72 1.57 -24.26
C THR A 144 -8.70 0.52 -24.80
N LEU A 145 -9.39 -0.22 -23.92
CA LEU A 145 -10.38 -1.22 -24.32
C LEU A 145 -11.59 -0.58 -24.99
N ASN A 146 -12.01 0.60 -24.56
CA ASN A 146 -13.12 1.30 -25.16
C ASN A 146 -12.80 1.77 -26.59
N ASP A 147 -11.58 2.25 -26.82
CA ASP A 147 -11.11 2.60 -28.17
C ASP A 147 -11.04 1.36 -29.09
N GLN A 148 -10.56 0.23 -28.56
CA GLN A 148 -10.56 -1.05 -29.29
C GLN A 148 -11.98 -1.50 -29.65
N TYR A 149 -12.92 -1.39 -28.70
CA TYR A 149 -14.32 -1.73 -28.93
C TYR A 149 -14.95 -0.88 -30.03
N LEU A 150 -14.74 0.44 -30.01
CA LEU A 150 -15.27 1.34 -31.04
C LEU A 150 -14.71 1.02 -32.44
N ASN A 151 -13.41 0.73 -32.54
CA ASN A 151 -12.82 0.31 -33.81
C ASN A 151 -13.44 -1.00 -34.33
N GLU A 152 -13.67 -1.97 -33.45
CA GLU A 152 -14.29 -3.25 -33.84
C GLU A 152 -15.74 -3.05 -34.31
N VAL A 153 -16.49 -2.16 -33.66
CA VAL A 153 -17.85 -1.79 -34.09
C VAL A 153 -17.83 -1.20 -35.50
N ASP A 154 -16.93 -0.26 -35.78
CA ASP A 154 -16.79 0.36 -37.10
C ASP A 154 -16.40 -0.67 -38.18
N GLU A 155 -15.46 -1.57 -37.89
CA GLU A 155 -15.06 -2.63 -38.83
C GLU A 155 -16.20 -3.63 -39.08
N ASN A 156 -17.00 -3.95 -38.07
CA ASN A 156 -18.16 -4.82 -38.22
C ASN A 156 -19.27 -4.17 -39.07
N GLU A 157 -19.47 -2.84 -38.95
CA GLU A 157 -20.38 -2.10 -39.82
C GLU A 157 -19.92 -2.12 -41.29
N LYS A 158 -18.63 -1.87 -41.54
CA LYS A 158 -18.03 -1.97 -42.90
C LYS A 158 -18.22 -3.36 -43.49
N MET A 159 -17.99 -4.41 -42.70
CA MET A 159 -18.16 -5.78 -43.14
C MET A 159 -19.63 -6.08 -43.47
N SER A 160 -20.57 -5.58 -42.67
CA SER A 160 -22.00 -5.74 -42.90
C SER A 160 -22.44 -5.10 -44.23
N LEU A 161 -21.98 -3.88 -44.52
CA LEU A 161 -22.21 -3.23 -45.81
C LEU A 161 -21.62 -4.04 -46.97
N ARG A 162 -20.40 -4.57 -46.81
CA ARG A 162 -19.76 -5.38 -47.84
C ARG A 162 -20.52 -6.68 -48.13
N ILE A 163 -21.11 -7.30 -47.11
CA ILE A 163 -21.96 -8.48 -47.27
C ILE A 163 -23.21 -8.13 -48.08
N GLU A 164 -23.84 -6.98 -47.80
CA GLU A 164 -25.02 -6.52 -48.54
C GLU A 164 -24.70 -6.23 -50.02
N GLU A 165 -23.59 -5.55 -50.30
CA GLU A 165 -23.11 -5.32 -51.67
C GLU A 165 -22.91 -6.63 -52.44
N LEU A 166 -22.24 -7.61 -51.81
CA LEU A 166 -22.00 -8.91 -52.42
C LEU A 166 -23.30 -9.68 -52.65
N ALA A 167 -24.28 -9.58 -51.76
CA ALA A 167 -25.58 -10.19 -51.94
C ALA A 167 -26.29 -9.61 -53.19
N VAL A 168 -26.23 -8.29 -53.38
CA VAL A 168 -26.76 -7.64 -54.60
C VAL A 168 -26.03 -8.13 -55.84
N GLU A 169 -24.70 -8.21 -55.81
CA GLU A 169 -23.90 -8.69 -56.94
C GLU A 169 -24.25 -10.14 -57.33
N VAL A 170 -24.43 -11.02 -56.34
CA VAL A 170 -24.88 -12.41 -56.56
C VAL A 170 -26.25 -12.46 -57.23
N THR A 171 -27.23 -11.70 -56.72
CA THR A 171 -28.57 -11.68 -57.33
C THR A 171 -28.56 -11.19 -58.78
N LYS A 172 -27.71 -10.20 -59.08
CA LYS A 172 -27.53 -9.70 -60.46
C LYS A 172 -26.92 -10.77 -61.36
N MET A 173 -25.86 -11.45 -60.91
CA MET A 173 -25.24 -12.53 -61.68
C MET A 173 -26.22 -13.68 -61.95
N ASP A 174 -27.10 -14.02 -61.00
CA ASP A 174 -28.12 -15.04 -61.20
C ASP A 174 -29.16 -14.65 -62.26
N LEU A 175 -29.55 -13.37 -62.31
CA LEU A 175 -30.42 -12.85 -63.37
C LEU A 175 -29.72 -12.89 -64.73
N ASP A 176 -28.48 -12.39 -64.81
CA ASP A 176 -27.69 -12.39 -66.05
C ASP A 176 -27.50 -13.82 -66.58
N LYS A 177 -27.20 -14.78 -65.68
CA LYS A 177 -27.09 -16.21 -66.01
C LYS A 177 -28.40 -16.75 -66.57
N ARG A 178 -29.54 -16.44 -65.95
CA ARG A 178 -30.87 -16.87 -66.42
C ARG A 178 -31.19 -16.29 -67.80
N ASP A 179 -30.87 -15.02 -68.04
CA ASP A 179 -31.10 -14.37 -69.31
C ASP A 179 -30.23 -14.95 -70.44
N LEU A 180 -28.97 -15.25 -70.15
CA LEU A 180 -28.07 -15.94 -71.08
C LEU A 180 -28.57 -17.35 -71.40
N GLN A 181 -29.02 -18.11 -70.40
CA GLN A 181 -29.60 -19.44 -70.62
C GLN A 181 -30.83 -19.36 -71.53
N ASN A 182 -31.76 -18.42 -71.27
CA ASN A 182 -32.93 -18.21 -72.11
C ASN A 182 -32.56 -17.85 -73.56
N LYS A 183 -31.53 -17.03 -73.77
CA LYS A 183 -31.03 -16.68 -75.11
C LYS A 183 -30.43 -17.89 -75.83
N PHE A 184 -29.67 -18.71 -75.11
CA PHE A 184 -29.09 -19.95 -75.64
C PHE A 184 -30.18 -20.92 -76.09
N ASP A 185 -31.17 -21.19 -75.24
CA ASP A 185 -32.27 -22.13 -75.54
C ASP A 185 -33.12 -21.67 -76.73
N ARG A 186 -33.39 -20.35 -76.85
CA ARG A 186 -34.08 -19.75 -78.02
C ARG A 186 -33.28 -19.85 -79.31
N SER A 187 -31.96 -19.86 -79.23
CA SER A 187 -31.10 -19.96 -80.42
C SER A 187 -31.04 -21.40 -80.91
N ASN A 188 -30.96 -22.37 -80.00
CA ASN A 188 -30.99 -23.80 -80.35
C ASN A 188 -32.32 -24.26 -80.94
N THR A 189 -33.45 -23.71 -80.49
CA THR A 189 -34.78 -24.03 -81.04
C THR A 189 -35.01 -23.48 -82.46
N LYS A 190 -34.16 -22.58 -82.98
CA LYS A 190 -34.24 -22.08 -84.36
C LYS A 190 -33.40 -22.87 -85.37
N ILE A 191 -32.56 -23.79 -84.88
CA ILE A 191 -31.61 -24.56 -85.70
C ILE A 191 -32.17 -25.94 -86.08
N PHE A 192 -33.23 -26.41 -85.39
CA PHE A 192 -33.99 -27.62 -85.70
C PHE A 192 -35.34 -27.28 -86.32
#